data_AF-A0A6P6XUK0-F1
#
_entry.id   AF-A0A6P6XUK0-F1
#
_cell.length_a   1.000
_cell.length_b   1.000
_cell.length_c   1.000
_cell.angle_alpha   90.00
_cell.angle_beta   90.00
_cell.angle_gamma   90.00
#
_symmetry.space_group_name_H-M   'P 1'
#
loop_
_entity.id
_entity.type
_entity.pdbx_description
1 polymer ?
#
loop_
_entity_poly.entity_id
_entity_poly.type
_entity_poly.pdbx_seq_one_letter_code
_entity_poly.pdbx_strand_id
1 'polypeptide(L)'
;MEQFKRWILTLILLFNILNNVSASDNCPSPLKIDRECASNFLYFGKRDAILAFDEELYAQNCDAYEDGMICLNDFIDNCLHDTARMAADALYGTVTKQFNRRCSNETIRKKFIEHSQCLRDRSKMEKFHQCGDYYFQRIHQIQNIPERDYHISAACCSMAYFHSCIDENNRQLCNDHENDGKFWSKTFDEMSGDVSLFCYSFETKENCMKNFPKDIWDKFLDEPIYALDQQTLRRRWKFVSLIMSNIDVATKFKL
;
A
#
# COMPACT_ATOMS: atom_id res chain seq x y z
N MET A 1 -8.60 -18.56 -23.89
CA MET A 1 -8.90 -17.22 -23.32
C MET A 1 -8.02 -17.03 -22.09
N GLU A 2 -6.72 -17.30 -22.19
CA GLU A 2 -5.70 -16.46 -22.86
C GLU A 2 -5.43 -15.18 -22.06
N GLN A 3 -4.49 -15.29 -21.11
CA GLN A 3 -3.29 -14.44 -20.95
C GLN A 3 -3.42 -12.90 -20.87
N PHE A 4 -4.62 -12.32 -20.91
CA PHE A 4 -4.85 -10.89 -21.07
C PHE A 4 -5.21 -10.13 -19.77
N LYS A 5 -5.52 -10.86 -18.69
CA LYS A 5 -6.03 -10.28 -17.43
C LYS A 5 -4.95 -10.05 -16.36
N ARG A 6 -3.69 -10.32 -16.69
CA ARG A 6 -2.54 -10.42 -15.77
C ARG A 6 -1.74 -9.13 -15.55
N TRP A 7 -2.26 -7.98 -15.97
CA TRP A 7 -1.44 -6.78 -16.08
C TRP A 7 -1.85 -5.62 -15.17
N ILE A 8 -3.04 -5.61 -14.59
CA ILE A 8 -3.75 -4.36 -14.26
C ILE A 8 -3.19 -3.55 -13.06
N LEU A 9 -2.81 -4.19 -11.94
CA LEU A 9 -2.32 -3.48 -10.74
C LEU A 9 -0.96 -2.84 -10.94
N THR A 10 -0.08 -3.65 -11.54
CA THR A 10 1.22 -3.16 -11.95
C THR A 10 1.10 -2.22 -13.13
N LEU A 11 0.12 -2.38 -14.01
CA LEU A 11 -0.21 -1.40 -15.05
C LEU A 11 -0.69 -0.07 -14.48
N ILE A 12 -1.19 0.10 -13.24
CA ILE A 12 -1.48 1.45 -12.72
C ILE A 12 -0.20 2.16 -12.27
N LEU A 13 0.67 1.39 -11.62
CA LEU A 13 2.01 1.85 -11.25
C LEU A 13 2.94 1.97 -12.50
N LEU A 14 2.63 1.26 -13.59
CA LEU A 14 3.32 1.25 -14.90
C LEU A 14 2.56 1.97 -16.06
N PHE A 15 1.35 2.51 -15.90
CA PHE A 15 0.67 3.34 -16.95
C PHE A 15 0.92 4.81 -16.74
N ASN A 16 1.25 5.20 -15.51
CA ASN A 16 2.10 6.36 -15.34
C ASN A 16 3.39 6.17 -16.17
N ILE A 17 3.85 4.90 -16.37
CA ILE A 17 5.06 4.57 -17.15
C ILE A 17 4.90 4.79 -18.66
N LEU A 18 3.68 4.95 -19.20
CA LEU A 18 3.51 4.87 -20.65
C LEU A 18 2.75 5.96 -21.37
N ASN A 19 1.80 6.72 -20.84
CA ASN A 19 1.20 7.81 -21.63
C ASN A 19 0.48 8.84 -20.76
N ASN A 20 0.94 10.09 -20.87
CA ASN A 20 0.22 11.34 -20.63
C ASN A 20 -0.93 11.23 -19.62
N VAL A 21 -0.63 11.53 -18.35
CA VAL A 21 -1.58 12.34 -17.58
C VAL A 21 -1.78 13.60 -18.42
N SER A 22 -2.81 13.62 -19.27
CA SER A 22 -3.39 14.91 -19.64
C SER A 22 -4.07 15.35 -18.36
N ALA A 23 -3.28 15.97 -17.49
CA ALA A 23 -3.86 16.85 -16.51
C ALA A 23 -4.66 17.84 -17.36
N SER A 24 -5.98 17.67 -17.39
CA SER A 24 -6.82 18.84 -17.29
C SER A 24 -6.15 19.73 -16.24
N ASP A 25 -5.91 21.01 -16.54
CA ASP A 25 -5.21 21.93 -15.64
C ASP A 25 -5.83 21.96 -14.22
N ASN A 26 -7.02 21.36 -14.04
CA ASN A 26 -7.77 21.25 -12.81
C ASN A 26 -7.56 19.95 -12.01
N CYS A 27 -6.75 19.00 -12.47
CA CYS A 27 -6.52 17.75 -11.73
C CYS A 27 -5.54 17.93 -10.57
N PRO A 28 -5.86 17.42 -9.36
CA PRO A 28 -4.96 17.50 -8.21
C PRO A 28 -3.60 16.86 -8.51
N SER A 29 -2.54 17.42 -7.91
CA SER A 29 -1.24 16.76 -7.98
C SER A 29 -1.31 15.38 -7.31
N PRO A 30 -0.51 14.41 -7.74
CA PRO A 30 -0.49 13.09 -7.12
C PRO A 30 -0.18 13.13 -5.63
N LEU A 31 0.65 14.08 -5.21
CA LEU A 31 0.92 14.42 -3.81
C LEU A 31 -0.37 14.71 -3.04
N LYS A 32 -1.23 15.52 -3.65
CA LYS A 32 -2.49 15.92 -3.05
C LYS A 32 -3.42 14.71 -2.95
N ILE A 33 -3.52 13.89 -4.00
CA ILE A 33 -4.31 12.64 -4.00
C ILE A 33 -3.84 11.67 -2.91
N ASP A 34 -2.53 11.44 -2.82
CA ASP A 34 -1.96 10.56 -1.82
C ASP A 34 -2.22 11.04 -0.40
N ARG A 35 -1.99 12.33 -0.13
CA ARG A 35 -2.19 12.91 1.20
C ARG A 35 -3.67 12.95 1.60
N GLU A 36 -4.52 13.44 0.70
CA GLU A 36 -5.92 13.77 1.02
C GLU A 36 -6.85 12.58 0.82
N CYS A 37 -6.56 11.71 -0.15
CA CYS A 37 -7.38 10.54 -0.44
C CYS A 37 -6.75 9.25 0.12
N ALA A 38 -5.50 8.94 -0.23
CA ALA A 38 -4.91 7.61 0.01
C ALA A 38 -4.40 7.36 1.44
N SER A 39 -3.92 8.41 2.12
CA SER A 39 -3.26 8.28 3.42
C SER A 39 -4.22 7.84 4.54
N ASN A 40 -5.54 7.91 4.33
CA ASN A 40 -6.55 7.44 5.27
C ASN A 40 -6.70 5.91 5.28
N PHE A 41 -6.17 5.21 4.27
CA PHE A 41 -6.21 3.75 4.17
C PHE A 41 -5.11 3.06 4.98
N LEU A 42 -4.08 3.79 5.40
CA LEU A 42 -2.85 3.24 5.96
C LEU A 42 -2.65 3.72 7.40
N TYR A 43 -2.76 2.80 8.36
CA TYR A 43 -2.48 3.08 9.77
C TYR A 43 -0.98 3.12 10.06
N PHE A 44 -0.21 2.26 9.40
CA PHE A 44 1.21 2.10 9.63
C PHE A 44 2.02 3.05 8.73
N GLY A 45 3.06 3.67 9.28
CA GLY A 45 3.79 4.79 8.67
C GLY A 45 3.19 6.17 8.96
N LYS A 46 1.87 6.26 9.24
CA LYS A 46 1.16 7.51 9.55
C LYS A 46 0.91 7.64 11.07
N ARG A 47 1.76 8.41 11.78
CA ARG A 47 1.70 8.53 13.25
C ARG A 47 0.47 9.28 13.78
N ASP A 48 -0.20 10.04 12.93
CA ASP A 48 -1.44 10.75 13.21
C ASP A 48 -2.69 9.97 12.75
N ALA A 49 -2.53 8.72 12.30
CA ALA A 49 -3.67 7.88 11.95
C ALA A 49 -4.52 7.55 13.17
N ILE A 50 -5.84 7.60 12.98
CA ILE A 50 -6.83 7.23 14.00
C ILE A 50 -6.96 5.72 13.99
N LEU A 51 -6.40 5.05 15.01
CA LEU A 51 -6.64 3.63 15.24
C LEU A 51 -7.88 3.47 16.14
N ALA A 52 -8.81 2.61 15.70
CA ALA A 52 -10.11 2.48 16.35
C ALA A 52 -10.05 1.57 17.59
N PHE A 53 -9.92 2.19 18.77
CA PHE A 53 -9.91 1.49 20.06
C PHE A 53 -11.27 1.46 20.76
N ASP A 54 -12.28 2.10 20.20
CA ASP A 54 -13.65 2.12 20.70
C ASP A 54 -14.62 2.40 19.54
N GLU A 55 -15.92 2.37 19.82
CA GLU A 55 -16.97 2.55 18.82
C GLU A 55 -16.94 3.95 18.17
N GLU A 56 -16.56 4.99 18.92
CA GLU A 56 -16.49 6.36 18.41
C GLU A 56 -15.33 6.51 17.42
N LEU A 57 -14.13 6.08 17.81
CA LEU A 57 -12.96 6.10 16.94
C LEU A 57 -13.12 5.15 15.74
N TYR A 58 -13.89 4.07 15.88
CA TYR A 58 -14.23 3.18 14.78
C TYR A 58 -15.12 3.87 13.74
N ALA A 59 -16.17 4.56 14.20
CA ALA A 59 -17.04 5.34 13.32
C ALA A 59 -16.23 6.42 12.59
N GLN A 60 -15.44 7.22 13.31
CA GLN A 60 -14.56 8.23 12.71
C GLN A 60 -13.60 7.65 11.67
N ASN A 61 -13.07 6.44 11.93
CA ASN A 61 -12.20 5.77 10.99
C ASN A 61 -12.93 5.29 9.72
N CYS A 62 -14.17 4.84 9.85
CA CYS A 62 -15.01 4.48 8.71
C CYS A 62 -15.42 5.71 7.89
N ASP A 63 -15.74 6.84 8.52
CA ASP A 63 -16.06 8.09 7.84
C ASP A 63 -14.83 8.62 7.07
N ALA A 64 -13.66 8.68 7.72
CA ALA A 64 -12.42 9.12 7.08
C ALA A 64 -11.99 8.21 5.91
N TYR A 65 -12.33 6.92 6.01
CA TYR A 65 -12.15 5.97 4.92
C TYR A 65 -13.09 6.29 3.76
N GLU A 66 -14.39 6.44 4.03
CA GLU A 66 -15.40 6.77 3.02
C GLU A 66 -15.07 8.07 2.27
N ASP A 67 -14.64 9.11 3.00
CA ASP A 67 -14.18 10.38 2.42
C ASP A 67 -12.97 10.18 1.51
N GLY A 68 -11.96 9.44 1.99
CA GLY A 68 -10.80 9.05 1.18
C GLY A 68 -11.22 8.27 -0.06
N MET A 69 -12.28 7.46 0.07
CA MET A 69 -12.76 6.64 -1.02
C MET A 69 -13.39 7.43 -2.15
N ILE A 70 -14.27 8.35 -1.77
CA ILE A 70 -14.92 9.30 -2.66
C ILE A 70 -13.86 10.16 -3.37
N CYS A 71 -12.89 10.68 -2.63
CA CYS A 71 -11.79 11.50 -3.16
C CYS A 71 -10.99 10.76 -4.26
N LEU A 72 -10.66 9.49 -4.03
CA LEU A 72 -9.95 8.66 -5.02
C LEU A 72 -10.85 8.30 -6.22
N ASN A 73 -12.13 7.97 -6.01
CA ASN A 73 -13.07 7.70 -7.11
C ASN A 73 -13.24 8.93 -8.00
N ASP A 74 -13.42 10.12 -7.40
CA ASP A 74 -13.52 11.37 -8.14
C ASP A 74 -12.25 11.62 -8.98
N PHE A 75 -11.07 11.31 -8.44
CA PHE A 75 -9.84 11.39 -9.20
C PHE A 75 -9.78 10.36 -10.34
N ILE A 76 -10.17 9.11 -10.08
CA ILE A 76 -10.21 8.03 -11.08
C ILE A 76 -11.15 8.41 -12.23
N ASP A 77 -12.35 8.91 -11.92
CA ASP A 77 -13.39 9.23 -12.88
C ASP A 77 -13.12 10.51 -13.69
N ASN A 78 -12.44 11.49 -13.10
CA ASN A 78 -12.27 12.80 -13.73
C ASN A 78 -10.85 13.08 -14.23
N CYS A 79 -9.84 12.36 -13.72
CA CYS A 79 -8.44 12.64 -14.02
C CYS A 79 -7.68 11.48 -14.67
N LEU A 80 -8.20 10.25 -14.62
CA LEU A 80 -7.60 9.12 -15.33
C LEU A 80 -8.25 8.88 -16.70
N HIS A 81 -7.40 8.61 -17.68
CA HIS A 81 -7.80 8.09 -19.00
C HIS A 81 -8.35 6.68 -18.90
N ASP A 82 -9.15 6.28 -19.88
CA ASP A 82 -9.94 5.04 -19.89
C ASP A 82 -9.16 3.79 -19.45
N THR A 83 -7.94 3.57 -19.93
CA THR A 83 -7.14 2.38 -19.57
C THR A 83 -6.64 2.42 -18.12
N ALA A 84 -6.26 3.60 -17.63
CA ALA A 84 -5.84 3.79 -16.25
C ALA A 84 -7.04 3.74 -15.29
N ARG A 85 -8.20 4.24 -15.73
CA ARG A 85 -9.46 4.20 -14.98
C ARG A 85 -9.98 2.77 -14.81
N MET A 86 -10.16 2.02 -15.89
CA MET A 86 -10.58 0.61 -15.84
C MET A 86 -9.65 -0.20 -14.95
N ALA A 87 -8.35 0.12 -15.01
CA ALA A 87 -7.39 -0.51 -14.15
C ALA A 87 -7.67 -0.18 -12.68
N ALA A 88 -7.82 1.11 -12.36
CA ALA A 88 -8.08 1.58 -11.00
C ALA A 88 -9.35 0.99 -10.42
N ASP A 89 -10.45 1.02 -11.18
CA ASP A 89 -11.74 0.46 -10.78
C ASP A 89 -11.65 -1.01 -10.35
N ALA A 90 -10.85 -1.81 -11.08
CA ALA A 90 -10.70 -3.23 -10.77
C ALA A 90 -10.02 -3.46 -9.41
N LEU A 91 -8.97 -2.70 -9.09
CA LEU A 91 -8.23 -2.88 -7.83
C LEU A 91 -9.03 -2.32 -6.67
N TYR A 92 -9.60 -1.16 -6.95
CA TYR A 92 -10.30 -0.37 -5.98
C TYR A 92 -11.62 -1.00 -5.60
N GLY A 93 -12.28 -1.71 -6.52
CA GLY A 93 -13.46 -2.51 -6.21
C GLY A 93 -13.21 -3.54 -5.10
N THR A 94 -12.07 -4.24 -5.12
CA THR A 94 -11.72 -5.21 -4.08
C THR A 94 -11.46 -4.52 -2.73
N VAL A 95 -10.70 -3.42 -2.73
CA VAL A 95 -10.45 -2.61 -1.52
C VAL A 95 -11.77 -2.09 -0.95
N THR A 96 -12.57 -1.41 -1.77
CA THR A 96 -13.93 -0.91 -1.43
C THR A 96 -14.77 -1.98 -0.77
N LYS A 97 -14.82 -3.18 -1.36
CA LYS A 97 -15.63 -4.28 -0.83
C LYS A 97 -15.19 -4.72 0.56
N GLN A 98 -13.88 -4.83 0.81
CA GLN A 98 -13.37 -5.28 2.11
C GLN A 98 -13.64 -4.25 3.20
N PHE A 99 -13.44 -2.97 2.89
CA PHE A 99 -13.71 -1.92 3.86
C PHE A 99 -15.20 -1.69 4.09
N ASN A 100 -16.05 -1.75 3.06
CA ASN A 100 -17.50 -1.73 3.24
C ASN A 100 -17.96 -2.89 4.13
N ARG A 101 -17.41 -4.08 3.92
CA ARG A 101 -17.66 -5.24 4.78
C ARG A 101 -17.19 -4.98 6.22
N ARG A 102 -16.04 -4.36 6.42
CA ARG A 102 -15.51 -4.00 7.74
C ARG A 102 -16.45 -3.01 8.45
N CYS A 103 -16.80 -1.90 7.81
CA CYS A 103 -17.58 -0.82 8.40
C CYS A 103 -19.07 -1.15 8.59
N SER A 104 -19.66 -2.02 7.76
CA SER A 104 -21.07 -2.42 7.86
C SER A 104 -21.34 -3.64 8.75
N ASN A 105 -20.31 -4.42 9.12
CA ASN A 105 -20.50 -5.67 9.85
C ASN A 105 -20.14 -5.53 11.34
N GLU A 106 -21.15 -5.64 12.20
CA GLU A 106 -21.01 -5.53 13.66
C GLU A 106 -20.02 -6.54 14.25
N THR A 107 -19.99 -7.78 13.74
CA THR A 107 -19.07 -8.81 14.24
C THR A 107 -17.61 -8.45 13.92
N ILE A 108 -17.36 -7.96 12.71
CA ILE A 108 -16.01 -7.53 12.30
C ILE A 108 -15.59 -6.29 13.08
N ARG A 109 -16.50 -5.33 13.26
CA ARG A 109 -16.29 -4.14 14.08
C ARG A 109 -15.85 -4.48 15.50
N LYS A 110 -16.61 -5.32 16.21
CA LYS A 110 -16.27 -5.73 17.59
C LYS A 110 -14.88 -6.38 17.68
N LYS A 111 -14.58 -7.30 16.75
CA LYS A 111 -13.27 -7.95 16.68
C LYS A 111 -12.15 -6.95 16.40
N PHE A 112 -12.36 -6.00 15.49
CA PHE A 112 -11.37 -4.98 15.18
C PHE A 112 -11.06 -4.13 16.42
N ILE A 113 -12.08 -3.66 17.14
CA ILE A 113 -11.90 -2.87 18.36
C ILE A 113 -11.18 -3.69 19.45
N GLU A 114 -11.58 -4.95 19.64
CA GLU A 114 -10.96 -5.88 20.60
C GLU A 114 -9.47 -6.08 20.31
N HIS A 115 -9.13 -6.50 19.09
CA HIS A 115 -7.76 -6.80 18.68
C HIS A 115 -6.89 -5.54 18.49
N SER A 116 -7.51 -4.35 18.36
CA SER A 116 -6.77 -3.08 18.34
C SER A 116 -6.26 -2.66 19.71
N GLN A 117 -6.78 -3.20 20.82
CA GLN A 117 -6.37 -2.76 22.16
C GLN A 117 -4.88 -2.95 22.43
N CYS A 118 -4.25 -3.98 21.87
CA CYS A 118 -2.82 -4.19 22.00
C CYS A 118 -2.00 -2.97 21.53
N LEU A 119 -2.46 -2.31 20.47
CA LEU A 119 -1.77 -1.18 19.83
C LEU A 119 -2.02 0.16 20.53
N ARG A 120 -2.76 0.17 21.65
CA ARG A 120 -2.99 1.37 22.46
C ARG A 120 -1.70 1.91 23.07
N ASP A 121 -0.74 1.04 23.37
CA ASP A 121 0.61 1.44 23.77
C ASP A 121 1.37 2.02 22.56
N ARG A 122 1.63 3.32 22.61
CA ARG A 122 2.34 4.05 21.55
C ARG A 122 3.72 3.46 21.25
N SER A 123 4.40 2.87 22.23
CA SER A 123 5.71 2.27 22.02
C SER A 123 5.63 0.99 21.18
N LYS A 124 4.57 0.18 21.37
CA LYS A 124 4.25 -0.96 20.52
C LYS A 124 3.88 -0.48 19.12
N MET A 125 2.96 0.49 19.03
CA MET A 125 2.50 1.04 17.75
C MET A 125 3.64 1.61 16.89
N GLU A 126 4.64 2.25 17.50
CA GLU A 126 5.80 2.75 16.77
C GLU A 126 6.58 1.66 16.02
N LYS A 127 6.63 0.42 16.55
CA LYS A 127 7.26 -0.71 15.84
C LYS A 127 6.50 -1.09 14.57
N PHE A 128 5.17 -1.02 14.60
CA PHE A 128 4.35 -1.22 13.41
C PHE A 128 4.50 -0.06 12.42
N HIS A 129 4.57 1.19 12.91
CA HIS A 129 4.84 2.32 12.03
C HIS A 129 6.19 2.21 11.32
N GLN A 130 7.22 1.70 11.99
CA GLN A 130 8.52 1.42 11.37
C GLN A 130 8.41 0.43 10.22
N CYS A 131 7.59 -0.63 10.33
CA CYS A 131 7.31 -1.52 9.19
C CYS A 131 6.77 -0.74 7.98
N GLY A 132 5.82 0.18 8.22
CA GLY A 132 5.29 1.07 7.19
C GLY A 132 6.37 1.96 6.57
N ASP A 133 7.27 2.54 7.38
CA ASP A 133 8.38 3.35 6.88
C ASP A 133 9.32 2.55 5.97
N TYR A 134 9.67 1.31 6.37
CA TYR A 134 10.46 0.41 5.54
C TYR A 134 9.77 0.11 4.21
N TYR A 135 8.46 -0.14 4.25
CA TYR A 135 7.67 -0.36 3.05
C TYR A 135 7.72 0.84 2.10
N PHE A 136 7.33 2.03 2.58
CA PHE A 136 7.28 3.23 1.74
C PHE A 136 8.66 3.65 1.24
N GLN A 137 9.72 3.45 2.04
CA GLN A 137 11.08 3.67 1.58
C GLN A 137 11.45 2.75 0.42
N ARG A 138 11.17 1.45 0.53
CA ARG A 138 11.49 0.50 -0.54
C ARG A 138 10.70 0.81 -1.79
N ILE A 139 9.39 1.07 -1.66
CA ILE A 139 8.56 1.51 -2.79
C ILE A 139 9.16 2.75 -3.47
N HIS A 140 9.69 3.69 -2.69
CA HIS A 140 10.39 4.85 -3.22
C HIS A 140 11.74 4.50 -3.89
N GLN A 141 12.49 3.55 -3.35
CA GLN A 141 13.80 3.16 -3.90
C GLN A 141 13.69 2.32 -5.17
N ILE A 142 12.55 1.65 -5.44
CA ILE A 142 12.32 0.87 -6.65
C ILE A 142 12.62 1.66 -7.93
N GLN A 143 12.32 2.97 -7.93
CA GLN A 143 12.58 3.82 -9.09
C GLN A 143 14.08 3.93 -9.46
N ASN A 144 14.97 3.69 -8.49
CA ASN A 144 16.41 3.74 -8.69
C ASN A 144 16.95 2.46 -9.34
N ILE A 145 16.12 1.41 -9.44
CA ILE A 145 16.46 0.18 -10.16
C ILE A 145 16.42 0.49 -11.66
N PRO A 146 17.55 0.43 -12.38
CA PRO A 146 17.60 0.76 -13.80
C PRO A 146 16.70 -0.15 -14.66
N GLU A 147 16.64 -1.43 -14.31
CA GLU A 147 15.88 -2.44 -15.03
C GLU A 147 14.41 -2.44 -14.57
N ARG A 148 13.55 -1.84 -15.39
CA ARG A 148 12.11 -1.71 -15.12
C ARG A 148 11.39 -3.04 -14.90
N ASP A 149 11.89 -4.12 -15.48
CA ASP A 149 11.31 -5.47 -15.34
C ASP A 149 11.33 -5.96 -13.88
N TYR A 150 12.22 -5.42 -13.03
CA TYR A 150 12.26 -5.74 -11.60
C TYR A 150 11.34 -4.89 -10.74
N HIS A 151 10.71 -3.83 -11.27
CA HIS A 151 9.93 -2.93 -10.43
C HIS A 151 8.72 -3.63 -9.79
N ILE A 152 8.08 -4.52 -10.54
CA ILE A 152 6.94 -5.32 -10.08
C ILE A 152 7.36 -6.26 -8.95
N SER A 153 8.38 -7.07 -9.22
CA SER A 153 8.84 -8.08 -8.28
C SER A 153 9.46 -7.44 -7.04
N ALA A 154 10.12 -6.29 -7.17
CA ALA A 154 10.58 -5.49 -6.06
C ALA A 154 9.43 -4.91 -5.21
N ALA A 155 8.33 -4.47 -5.84
CA ALA A 155 7.15 -3.99 -5.12
C ALA A 155 6.45 -5.12 -4.37
N CYS A 156 6.29 -6.28 -5.01
CA CYS A 156 5.79 -7.49 -4.37
C CYS A 156 6.66 -7.89 -3.18
N CYS A 157 7.99 -7.87 -3.34
CA CYS A 157 8.89 -8.18 -2.24
C CYS A 157 8.88 -7.15 -1.13
N SER A 158 8.75 -5.87 -1.45
CA SER A 158 8.56 -4.83 -0.44
C SER A 158 7.30 -5.09 0.41
N MET A 159 6.21 -5.52 -0.23
CA MET A 159 4.97 -5.91 0.45
C MET A 159 5.16 -7.18 1.31
N ALA A 160 5.81 -8.21 0.79
CA ALA A 160 6.05 -9.45 1.52
C ALA A 160 6.92 -9.22 2.78
N TYR A 161 7.94 -8.36 2.68
CA TYR A 161 8.73 -7.94 3.84
C TYR A 161 7.93 -7.08 4.82
N PHE A 162 7.02 -6.23 4.33
CA PHE A 162 6.11 -5.47 5.18
C PHE A 162 5.19 -6.39 5.98
N HIS A 163 4.50 -7.32 5.32
CA HIS A 163 3.66 -8.32 5.99
C HIS A 163 4.44 -9.13 7.02
N SER A 164 5.63 -9.62 6.66
CA SER A 164 6.52 -10.35 7.58
C SER A 164 6.90 -9.52 8.81
N CYS A 165 7.17 -8.22 8.65
CA CYS A 165 7.48 -7.30 9.76
C CYS A 165 6.27 -7.09 10.68
N ILE A 166 5.07 -6.93 10.11
CA ILE A 166 3.82 -6.80 10.87
C ILE A 166 3.53 -8.09 11.65
N ASP A 167 3.66 -9.25 11.00
CA ASP A 167 3.44 -10.56 11.64
C ASP A 167 4.45 -10.85 12.75
N GLU A 168 5.71 -10.44 12.58
CA GLU A 168 6.73 -10.56 13.63
C GLU A 168 6.39 -9.67 14.83
N ASN A 169 6.08 -8.39 14.61
CA ASN A 169 5.69 -7.48 15.69
C ASN A 169 4.40 -7.93 16.38
N ASN A 170 3.42 -8.44 15.63
CA ASN A 170 2.20 -9.03 16.19
C ASN A 170 2.51 -10.18 17.14
N ARG A 171 3.37 -11.13 16.72
CA ARG A 171 3.77 -12.26 17.58
C ARG A 171 4.59 -11.83 18.80
N GLN A 172 5.40 -10.78 18.68
CA GLN A 172 6.27 -10.37 19.78
C GLN A 172 5.56 -9.44 20.79
N LEU A 173 4.65 -8.59 20.31
CA LEU A 173 4.11 -7.47 21.09
C LEU A 173 2.63 -7.62 21.43
N CYS A 174 1.88 -8.43 20.67
CA CYS A 174 0.43 -8.57 20.78
C CYS A 174 -0.06 -10.00 21.00
N ASN A 175 0.78 -10.90 21.50
CA ASN A 175 0.39 -12.28 21.80
C ASN A 175 -0.45 -12.44 23.09
N ASP A 176 -0.87 -11.35 23.72
CA ASP A 176 -1.64 -11.37 24.98
C ASP A 176 -3.04 -12.00 24.81
N HIS A 177 -3.58 -11.98 23.58
CA HIS A 177 -4.74 -12.76 23.18
C HIS A 177 -4.35 -13.78 22.11
N GLU A 178 -4.82 -15.01 22.24
CA GLU A 178 -4.48 -16.17 21.40
C GLU A 178 -4.73 -15.96 19.87
N ASN A 179 -5.42 -14.87 19.50
CA ASN A 179 -5.83 -14.56 18.14
C ASN A 179 -5.56 -13.12 17.66
N ASP A 180 -4.98 -12.21 18.46
CA ASP A 180 -4.69 -10.81 18.05
C ASP A 180 -3.77 -10.76 16.84
N GLY A 181 -2.65 -11.48 16.89
CA GLY A 181 -1.70 -11.51 15.78
C GLY A 181 -2.27 -12.13 14.51
N LYS A 182 -3.16 -13.13 14.65
CA LYS A 182 -3.87 -13.74 13.51
C LYS A 182 -4.92 -12.81 12.91
N PHE A 183 -5.56 -11.98 13.74
CA PHE A 183 -6.54 -11.01 13.27
C PHE A 183 -5.91 -9.96 12.36
N TRP A 184 -4.79 -9.35 12.79
CA TRP A 184 -4.10 -8.35 12.00
C TRP A 184 -3.49 -8.93 10.73
N SER A 185 -2.80 -10.07 10.82
CA SER A 185 -2.29 -10.81 9.65
C SER A 185 -3.39 -11.07 8.62
N LYS A 186 -4.53 -11.60 9.06
CA LYS A 186 -5.71 -11.82 8.21
C LYS A 186 -6.28 -10.51 7.64
N THR A 187 -6.31 -9.44 8.42
CA THR A 187 -6.80 -8.13 7.96
C THR A 187 -5.91 -7.60 6.84
N PHE A 188 -4.58 -7.76 6.94
CA PHE A 188 -3.65 -7.41 5.88
C PHE A 188 -3.80 -8.29 4.65
N ASP A 189 -3.97 -9.60 4.83
CA ASP A 189 -4.23 -10.52 3.71
C ASP A 189 -5.52 -10.13 2.96
N GLU A 190 -6.60 -9.85 3.70
CA GLU A 190 -7.87 -9.40 3.12
C GLU A 190 -7.73 -8.05 2.39
N MET A 191 -6.94 -7.11 2.92
CA MET A 191 -6.62 -5.83 2.28
C MET A 191 -5.71 -5.95 1.06
N SER A 192 -4.78 -6.91 1.08
CA SER A 192 -3.88 -7.19 -0.04
C SER A 192 -4.60 -7.87 -1.21
N GLY A 193 -5.76 -8.50 -0.97
CA GLY A 193 -6.71 -8.93 -1.99
C GLY A 193 -6.08 -9.67 -3.17
N ASP A 194 -6.43 -9.24 -4.38
CA ASP A 194 -5.97 -9.82 -5.65
C ASP A 194 -4.49 -9.53 -5.99
N VAL A 195 -3.77 -8.75 -5.15
CA VAL A 195 -2.32 -8.51 -5.32
C VAL A 195 -1.55 -9.84 -5.28
N SER A 196 -2.03 -10.80 -4.49
CA SER A 196 -1.52 -12.19 -4.42
C SER A 196 -1.39 -12.86 -5.80
N LEU A 197 -2.37 -12.66 -6.70
CA LEU A 197 -2.34 -13.26 -8.04
C LEU A 197 -1.13 -12.81 -8.90
N PHE A 198 -0.61 -11.61 -8.64
CA PHE A 198 0.54 -11.05 -9.37
C PHE A 198 1.85 -11.26 -8.61
N CYS A 199 1.76 -11.27 -7.28
CA CYS A 199 2.89 -11.48 -6.40
C CYS A 199 3.10 -12.95 -6.06
N TYR A 200 2.41 -13.91 -6.69
CA TYR A 200 2.48 -15.34 -6.33
C TYR A 200 3.91 -15.87 -6.13
N SER A 201 4.83 -15.54 -7.05
CA SER A 201 6.25 -15.93 -6.94
C SER A 201 7.05 -15.17 -5.86
N PHE A 202 6.43 -14.22 -5.19
CA PHE A 202 7.00 -13.23 -4.28
C PHE A 202 6.10 -12.98 -3.05
N GLU A 203 5.09 -13.82 -2.80
CA GLU A 203 4.04 -13.60 -1.78
C GLU A 203 4.61 -13.56 -0.36
N THR A 204 5.70 -14.29 -0.12
CA THR A 204 6.35 -14.37 1.18
C THR A 204 7.77 -13.84 1.12
N LYS A 205 8.31 -13.44 2.28
CA LYS A 205 9.70 -13.02 2.42
C LYS A 205 10.66 -14.10 1.91
N GLU A 206 10.36 -15.37 2.18
CA GLU A 206 11.11 -16.54 1.71
C GLU A 206 11.09 -16.67 0.19
N ASN A 207 9.91 -16.53 -0.42
CA ASN A 207 9.78 -16.55 -1.88
C ASN A 207 10.56 -15.42 -2.52
N CYS A 208 10.56 -14.24 -1.91
CA CYS A 208 11.37 -13.11 -2.35
C CYS A 208 12.87 -13.36 -2.29
N MET A 209 13.38 -13.86 -1.15
CA MET A 209 14.79 -14.21 -1.03
C MET A 209 15.23 -15.27 -2.04
N LYS A 210 14.31 -16.13 -2.47
CA LYS A 210 14.57 -17.18 -3.45
C LYS A 210 14.51 -16.70 -4.90
N ASN A 211 13.51 -15.87 -5.22
CA ASN A 211 13.14 -15.59 -6.61
C ASN A 211 13.54 -14.18 -7.09
N PHE A 212 13.87 -13.25 -6.19
CA PHE A 212 14.33 -11.91 -6.55
C PHE A 212 15.86 -11.82 -6.54
N PRO A 213 16.51 -11.14 -7.50
CA PRO A 213 17.96 -11.02 -7.54
C PRO A 213 18.51 -10.32 -6.29
N LYS A 214 19.33 -11.04 -5.52
CA LYS A 214 19.85 -10.57 -4.22
C LYS A 214 20.72 -9.32 -4.38
N ASP A 215 21.53 -9.25 -5.43
CA ASP A 215 22.40 -8.12 -5.74
C ASP A 215 21.61 -6.83 -5.99
N ILE A 216 20.45 -6.92 -6.64
CA ILE A 216 19.55 -5.79 -6.84
C ILE A 216 18.90 -5.39 -5.52
N TRP A 217 18.44 -6.36 -4.73
CA TRP A 217 17.84 -6.09 -3.41
C TRP A 217 18.82 -5.37 -2.50
N ASP A 218 20.01 -5.94 -2.31
CA ASP A 218 21.05 -5.40 -1.43
C ASP A 218 21.46 -3.98 -1.86
N LYS A 219 21.59 -3.75 -3.18
CA LYS A 219 22.06 -2.47 -3.72
C LYS A 219 21.03 -1.36 -3.62
N PHE A 220 19.75 -1.67 -3.85
CA PHE A 220 18.72 -0.65 -4.02
C PHE A 220 17.71 -0.59 -2.88
N LEU A 221 17.44 -1.70 -2.18
CA LEU A 221 16.27 -1.86 -1.29
C LEU A 221 16.62 -2.25 0.15
N ASP A 222 17.87 -2.65 0.41
CA ASP A 222 18.36 -3.03 1.75
C ASP A 222 19.21 -1.94 2.43
N GLU A 223 19.15 -0.70 1.93
CA GLU A 223 19.85 0.40 2.57
C GLU A 223 19.31 0.63 4.00
N PRO A 224 20.19 0.74 5.02
CA PRO A 224 19.77 0.95 6.39
C PRO A 224 18.97 2.24 6.53
N ILE A 225 17.80 2.14 7.16
CA ILE A 225 17.02 3.32 7.52
C ILE A 225 17.69 3.97 8.72
N TYR A 226 18.47 5.03 8.46
CA TYR A 226 18.76 6.00 9.50
C TYR A 226 17.43 6.59 9.94
N ALA A 227 17.08 6.42 11.23
CA ALA A 227 15.83 6.86 11.83
C ALA A 227 15.34 8.15 11.17
N LEU A 228 14.37 8.02 10.26
CA LEU A 228 13.93 9.14 9.47
C LEU A 228 13.33 10.13 10.45
N ASP A 229 13.94 11.31 10.58
CA ASP A 229 13.32 12.34 11.38
C ASP A 229 11.91 12.61 10.81
N GLN A 230 10.98 12.94 11.70
CA GLN A 230 9.59 13.24 11.38
C GLN A 230 9.44 14.35 10.32
N GLN A 231 10.49 15.13 10.06
CA GLN A 231 10.53 16.18 9.06
C GLN A 231 10.87 15.63 7.66
N THR A 232 11.68 14.57 7.60
CA THR A 232 12.09 13.84 6.40
C THR A 232 10.95 12.93 5.92
N LEU A 233 10.22 12.29 6.84
CA LEU A 233 8.97 11.60 6.51
C LEU A 233 7.94 12.58 5.92
N ARG A 234 7.72 13.74 6.54
CA ARG A 234 6.81 14.79 6.02
C ARG A 234 7.23 15.36 4.66
N ARG A 235 8.53 15.39 4.36
CA ARG A 235 9.06 15.79 3.04
C ARG A 235 8.91 14.67 2.00
N ARG A 236 9.00 13.40 2.39
CA ARG A 236 8.84 12.22 1.50
C ARG A 236 7.42 12.07 0.96
N TRP A 237 6.40 12.48 1.70
CA TRP A 237 5.03 12.52 1.18
C TRP A 237 4.91 13.36 -0.09
N LYS A 238 5.81 14.33 -0.36
CA LYS A 238 5.89 15.08 -1.64
C LYS A 238 6.02 14.20 -2.90
N PHE A 239 6.25 12.90 -2.78
CA PHE A 239 6.82 12.08 -3.85
C PHE A 239 5.91 11.03 -4.48
N VAL A 240 4.69 10.78 -3.97
CA VAL A 240 3.69 10.09 -4.83
C VAL A 240 3.43 10.92 -6.10
N SER A 241 3.76 12.22 -6.06
CA SER A 241 4.00 13.14 -7.19
C SER A 241 4.92 12.63 -8.30
N LEU A 242 6.02 11.93 -7.97
CA LEU A 242 7.07 11.60 -8.93
C LEU A 242 6.86 10.23 -9.60
N ILE A 243 6.17 9.31 -8.93
CA ILE A 243 5.68 8.05 -9.55
C ILE A 243 4.77 8.38 -10.75
N MET A 244 4.10 9.52 -10.71
CA MET A 244 3.23 10.00 -11.79
C MET A 244 3.91 10.95 -12.78
N SER A 245 5.19 11.33 -12.61
CA SER A 245 5.81 12.41 -13.39
C SER A 245 7.10 12.06 -14.15
N ASN A 246 7.60 10.83 -14.13
CA ASN A 246 8.94 10.54 -14.69
C ASN A 246 8.99 9.33 -15.58
N ILE A 247 8.22 9.34 -16.67
CA ILE A 247 8.23 8.16 -17.50
C ILE A 247 8.11 8.42 -19.00
N ASP A 248 9.30 8.46 -19.58
CA ASP A 248 9.58 8.29 -20.98
C ASP A 248 10.19 6.89 -21.18
N VAL A 249 10.11 6.33 -22.38
CA VAL A 249 10.75 5.07 -22.83
C VAL A 249 10.02 3.75 -22.53
N ALA A 250 9.08 3.35 -23.39
CA ALA A 250 8.94 1.94 -23.81
C ALA A 250 8.11 1.80 -25.11
N THR A 251 8.71 2.13 -26.26
CA THR A 251 8.26 1.68 -27.60
C THR A 251 9.34 0.88 -28.32
N LYS A 252 10.02 -0.03 -27.60
CA LYS A 252 10.91 -1.02 -28.21
C LYS A 252 10.72 -2.43 -27.63
N PHE A 253 9.50 -2.95 -27.76
CA PHE A 253 9.33 -4.39 -27.96
C PHE A 253 8.73 -4.57 -29.36
N LYS A 254 9.59 -4.98 -30.30
CA LYS A 254 9.16 -5.51 -31.60
C LYS A 254 8.46 -6.84 -31.34
N LEU A 255 7.25 -6.96 -31.88
CA LEU A 255 6.66 -8.23 -32.32
C LEU A 255 7.60 -8.92 -33.32
#